data_AF-A0A3N5AFT8-F1
#
_entry.id   AF-A0A3N5AFT8-F1
#
_cell.length_a   1.000
_cell.length_b   1.000
_cell.length_c   1.000
_cell.angle_alpha   90.00
_cell.angle_beta   90.00
_cell.angle_gamma   90.00
#
_symmetry.space_group_name_H-M   'P 1'
#
loop_
_entity.id
_entity.type
_entity.pdbx_description
1 polymer ?
#
loop_
_entity_poly.entity_id
_entity_poly.type
_entity_poly.pdbx_seq_one_letter_code
_entity_poly.pdbx_strand_id
1 'polypeptide(L)'
;MATESDVGELLHQRGWRTAFTLAERVSGWAALVSAIERGYGDDIHEYSNDLYCRNWLHEAWLLLDDHIVQLWTTGTRPRPSTTTA
;
A
#
# COMPACT_ATOMS: atom_id res chain seq x y z
N MET A 1 -12.28 -6.20 15.65
CA MET A 1 -12.05 -5.65 14.30
C MET A 1 -10.55 -5.54 14.13
N ALA A 2 -9.98 -6.12 13.09
CA ALA A 2 -8.56 -6.03 12.81
C ALA A 2 -8.23 -4.62 12.29
N THR A 3 -7.18 -4.02 12.83
CA THR A 3 -6.64 -2.74 12.38
C THR A 3 -5.71 -2.94 11.18
N GLU A 4 -5.33 -1.85 10.50
CA GLU A 4 -4.34 -1.92 9.41
C GLU A 4 -3.01 -2.49 9.86
N SER A 5 -2.61 -2.16 11.10
CA SER A 5 -1.40 -2.70 11.72
C SER A 5 -1.50 -4.20 11.93
N ASP A 6 -2.66 -4.70 12.37
CA ASP A 6 -2.88 -6.14 12.56
C ASP A 6 -2.79 -6.91 11.23
N VAL A 7 -3.37 -6.35 10.17
CA VAL A 7 -3.26 -6.92 8.81
C VAL A 7 -1.80 -6.89 8.33
N GLY A 8 -1.08 -5.80 8.59
CA GLY A 8 0.34 -5.66 8.28
C GLY A 8 1.20 -6.71 8.97
N GLU A 9 1.00 -6.92 10.27
CA GLU A 9 1.70 -7.94 11.04
C GLU A 9 1.36 -9.35 10.58
N LEU A 10 0.09 -9.63 10.27
CA LEU A 10 -0.33 -10.92 9.76
C LEU A 10 0.33 -11.24 8.41
N LEU A 11 0.42 -10.27 7.49
CA LEU A 11 1.11 -10.46 6.22
C LEU A 11 2.62 -10.62 6.42
N HIS A 12 3.23 -9.91 7.36
CA HIS A 12 4.63 -10.14 7.72
C HIS A 12 4.88 -11.58 8.18
N GLN A 13 4.00 -12.11 9.04
CA GLN A 13 4.06 -13.50 9.49
C GLN A 13 3.87 -14.51 8.35
N ARG A 14 3.19 -14.11 7.26
CA ARG A 14 3.00 -14.92 6.04
C ARG A 14 4.16 -14.84 5.04
N GLY A 15 5.23 -14.12 5.36
CA GLY A 15 6.47 -14.08 4.58
C GLY A 15 6.72 -12.76 3.85
N TRP A 16 5.87 -11.74 4.03
CA TRP A 16 6.21 -10.39 3.58
C TRP A 16 7.39 -9.85 4.38
N ARG A 17 8.33 -9.16 3.73
CA ARG A 17 9.60 -8.74 4.36
C ARG A 17 9.42 -7.77 5.54
N THR A 18 8.34 -7.03 5.56
CA THR A 18 8.06 -5.97 6.55
C THR A 18 6.56 -5.90 6.80
N ALA A 19 6.18 -5.57 8.04
CA ALA A 19 4.80 -5.23 8.37
C ALA A 19 4.52 -3.81 7.89
N PHE A 20 3.68 -3.68 6.87
CA PHE A 20 3.25 -2.38 6.35
C PHE A 20 1.83 -2.06 6.78
N THR A 21 1.50 -0.77 6.83
CA THR A 21 0.13 -0.29 6.89
C THR A 21 -0.44 -0.08 5.48
N LEU A 22 -1.77 -0.03 5.38
CA LEU A 22 -2.45 0.29 4.12
C LEU A 22 -2.04 1.69 3.62
N ALA A 23 -1.85 2.66 4.52
CA ALA A 23 -1.43 4.00 4.16
C ALA A 23 -0.04 4.07 3.52
N GLU A 24 0.94 3.35 4.08
CA GLU A 24 2.28 3.28 3.50
C GLU A 24 2.23 2.64 2.11
N ARG A 25 1.44 1.58 1.97
CA ARG A 25 1.40 0.80 0.73
C ARG A 25 0.66 1.50 -0.39
N VAL A 26 -0.46 2.16 -0.09
CA VAL A 26 -1.19 3.04 -1.02
C VAL A 26 -0.35 4.24 -1.40
N SER A 27 0.35 4.88 -0.44
CA SER A 27 1.23 6.02 -0.73
C SER A 27 2.40 5.64 -1.63
N GLY A 28 3.06 4.51 -1.34
CA GLY A 28 4.13 3.98 -2.18
C GLY A 28 3.65 3.64 -3.59
N TRP A 29 2.47 3.06 -3.72
CA TRP A 29 1.87 2.80 -5.04
C TRP A 29 1.52 4.10 -5.79
N ALA A 30 0.92 5.09 -5.12
CA ALA A 30 0.58 6.38 -5.74
C ALA A 30 1.81 7.17 -6.22
N ALA A 31 2.91 7.14 -5.46
CA ALA A 31 4.18 7.73 -5.87
C ALA A 31 4.73 7.07 -7.14
N LEU A 32 4.59 5.74 -7.26
CA LEU A 32 5.02 4.99 -8.44
C LEU A 32 4.12 5.25 -9.65
N VAL A 33 2.79 5.27 -9.49
CA VAL A 33 1.88 5.68 -10.57
C VAL A 33 2.23 7.07 -11.09
N SER A 34 2.56 8.00 -10.19
CA SER A 34 3.01 9.34 -10.56
C SER A 34 4.34 9.34 -11.33
N ALA A 35 5.21 8.34 -11.12
CA ALA A 35 6.44 8.15 -11.89
C ALA A 35 6.16 7.52 -13.26
N ILE A 36 5.25 6.53 -13.33
CA ILE A 36 4.79 5.90 -14.58
C ILE A 36 4.21 6.94 -15.52
N GLU A 37 3.36 7.84 -15.01
CA GLU A 37 2.76 8.94 -15.80
C GLU A 37 3.81 9.90 -16.38
N ARG A 38 5.02 9.96 -15.79
CA ARG A 38 6.15 10.76 -16.30
C ARG A 38 7.04 9.98 -17.28
N GLY A 39 6.74 8.71 -17.51
CA GLY A 39 7.55 7.76 -18.29
C GLY A 39 8.55 7.03 -17.40
N TYR A 40 8.48 5.69 -17.37
CA TYR A 40 9.46 4.85 -16.66
C TYR A 40 10.88 5.15 -17.15
N GLY A 41 11.84 5.07 -16.24
CA GLY A 41 13.24 5.11 -16.58
C GLY A 41 13.80 3.74 -16.96
N ASP A 42 13.11 2.94 -17.78
CA ASP A 42 13.50 1.57 -18.23
C ASP A 42 14.14 0.65 -17.16
N ASP A 43 13.95 0.92 -15.87
CA ASP A 43 14.63 0.23 -14.78
C ASP A 43 13.71 -0.86 -14.21
N ILE A 44 14.23 -2.08 -14.20
CA ILE A 44 13.59 -3.27 -13.64
C ILE A 44 13.16 -3.09 -12.18
N HIS A 45 13.83 -2.20 -11.43
CA HIS A 45 13.47 -1.87 -10.05
C HIS A 45 12.10 -1.21 -9.95
N GLU A 46 11.74 -0.35 -10.91
CA GLU A 46 10.46 0.38 -10.88
C GLU A 46 9.28 -0.57 -11.13
N TYR A 47 9.45 -1.52 -12.05
CA TYR A 47 8.48 -2.59 -12.32
C TYR A 47 8.35 -3.57 -11.14
N SER A 48 9.47 -4.03 -10.60
CA SER A 48 9.48 -4.99 -9.47
C SER A 48 8.85 -4.38 -8.22
N ASN A 49 9.08 -3.09 -7.99
CA ASN A 49 8.45 -2.37 -6.89
C ASN A 49 6.94 -2.21 -7.09
N ASP A 50 6.44 -1.82 -8.28
CA ASP A 50 4.98 -1.73 -8.54
C ASP A 50 4.28 -3.08 -8.28
N LEU A 51 4.83 -4.19 -8.79
CA LEU A 51 4.32 -5.53 -8.51
C LEU A 51 4.29 -5.84 -7.01
N TYR A 52 5.37 -5.53 -6.28
CA TYR A 52 5.44 -5.74 -4.84
C TYR A 52 4.35 -4.96 -4.09
N CYS A 53 4.10 -3.71 -4.49
CA CYS A 53 3.04 -2.87 -3.93
C CYS A 53 1.65 -3.48 -4.17
N ARG A 54 1.36 -3.86 -5.42
CA ARG A 54 0.05 -4.38 -5.82
C ARG A 54 -0.26 -5.73 -5.18
N ASN A 55 0.73 -6.63 -5.13
CA ASN A 55 0.56 -7.95 -4.52
C ASN A 55 0.26 -7.81 -3.01
N TRP A 56 0.96 -6.90 -2.33
CA TRP A 56 0.68 -6.64 -0.91
C TRP A 56 -0.75 -6.12 -0.72
N LEU A 57 -1.15 -5.12 -1.52
CA LEU A 57 -2.49 -4.52 -1.44
C LEU A 57 -3.59 -5.55 -1.74
N HIS A 58 -3.35 -6.45 -2.69
CA HIS A 58 -4.27 -7.52 -3.04
C HIS A 58 -4.51 -8.48 -1.87
N GLU A 59 -3.44 -8.94 -1.21
CA GLU A 59 -3.55 -9.82 -0.04
C GLU A 59 -4.16 -9.09 1.16
N ALA A 60 -3.78 -7.84 1.40
CA ALA A 60 -4.32 -7.02 2.48
C ALA A 60 -5.83 -6.81 2.33
N TRP A 61 -6.30 -6.56 1.11
CA TRP A 61 -7.72 -6.31 0.84
C TRP A 61 -8.65 -7.42 1.34
N LEU A 62 -8.20 -8.68 1.25
CA LEU A 62 -8.98 -9.84 1.68
C LEU A 62 -9.07 -9.99 3.21
N LEU A 63 -8.24 -9.25 3.95
CA LEU A 63 -8.09 -9.36 5.41
C LEU A 63 -8.63 -8.13 6.15
N LEU A 64 -8.90 -7.05 5.43
CA LEU A 64 -9.38 -5.80 6.01
C LEU A 64 -10.85 -5.91 6.39
N ASP A 65 -11.18 -5.26 7.50
CA ASP A 65 -12.56 -5.09 7.94
C ASP A 65 -13.32 -4.14 7.00
N ASP A 66 -14.62 -4.39 6.77
CA ASP A 66 -15.48 -3.61 5.89
C ASP A 66 -15.47 -2.11 6.22
N HIS A 67 -15.37 -1.75 7.51
CA HIS A 67 -15.28 -0.35 7.92
C HIS A 67 -13.99 0.31 7.41
N ILE A 68 -12.85 -0.39 7.43
CA ILE A 68 -11.58 0.13 6.90
C ILE A 68 -11.66 0.26 5.38
N VAL A 69 -12.21 -0.75 4.70
CA VAL A 69 -12.47 -0.70 3.25
C VAL A 69 -13.33 0.51 2.89
N GLN A 70 -14.38 0.79 3.67
CA GLN A 70 -15.26 1.94 3.45
C GLN A 70 -14.54 3.28 3.64
N LEU A 71 -13.68 3.40 4.66
CA LEU A 71 -12.87 4.61 4.89
C LEU A 71 -11.97 4.96 3.69
N TRP A 72 -11.37 3.94 3.07
CA TRP A 72 -10.45 4.12 1.95
C TRP A 72 -11.14 4.31 0.61
N THR A 73 -12.32 3.73 0.40
CA THR A 73 -13.08 3.86 -0.85
C THR A 73 -13.88 5.16 -0.93
N THR A 74 -14.35 5.67 0.20
CA THR A 74 -15.16 6.91 0.26
C THR A 74 -14.31 8.19 0.39
N GLY A 75 -12.98 8.06 0.49
CA GLY A 75 -12.08 9.22 0.61
C GLY A 75 -12.19 9.97 1.93
N THR A 76 -12.80 9.34 2.95
CA THR A 76 -12.99 9.95 4.27
C THR A 76 -11.73 9.95 5.12
N ARG A 77 -10.67 9.25 4.68
CA ARG A 77 -9.35 9.32 5.30
C ARG A 77 -8.54 10.52 4.75
N PRO A 78 -7.98 11.39 5.61
CA PRO A 78 -7.06 12.42 5.14
C PRO A 78 -5.82 11.76 4.52
N ARG A 79 -5.40 12.26 3.35
CA ARG A 79 -4.13 11.87 2.71
C ARG A 79 -3.02 11.92 3.77
N PRO A 80 -2.18 10.88 3.90
CA PRO A 80 -1.01 10.97 4.77
C PRO A 80 -0.14 12.12 4.26
N SER A 81 0.06 13.13 5.11
CA SER A 81 0.94 14.25 4.82
C SER A 81 2.33 13.70 4.49
N THR A 82 2.82 13.95 3.28
CA THR A 82 4.24 13.85 2.98
C THR A 82 4.96 14.90 3.82
N THR A 83 5.36 14.53 5.05
CA THR A 83 6.38 15.26 5.79
C THR A 83 7.72 14.91 5.15
N THR A 84 8.15 15.76 4.23
CA THR A 84 9.55 15.84 3.81
C THR A 84 10.37 16.35 4.99
N ALA A 85 11.39 15.59 5.39
CA ALA A 85 12.55 16.07 6.15
C ALA A 85 13.80 15.78 5.32
#